data_AF-A0A820I889-F1
#
_entry.id   AF-A0A820I889-F1
#
_cell.length_a   1.000
_cell.length_b   1.000
_cell.length_c   1.000
_cell.angle_alpha   90.00
_cell.angle_beta   90.00
_cell.angle_gamma   90.00
#
_symmetry.space_group_name_H-M   'P 1'
#
loop_
_entity.id
_entity.type
_entity.pdbx_description
1 polymer ?
#
loop_
_entity_poly.entity_id
_entity_poly.type
_entity_poly.pdbx_seq_one_letter_code
_entity_poly.pdbx_strand_id
1 'polypeptide(L)'
;MSIPQPPDDPETRNIIEKLASFVARNGPEFEAAARQKHENNPKFSFLHGGDYQHYYAFCVQAEKALHQQPPNPFHLPPPPPP
;
A
#
# COMPACT_ATOMS: atom_id res chain seq x y z
N MET A 1 -12.57 4.77 -10.72
CA MET A 1 -11.73 4.39 -9.56
C MET A 1 -11.79 5.53 -8.58
N SER A 2 -12.57 5.40 -7.51
CA SER A 2 -12.60 6.42 -6.45
C SER A 2 -11.24 6.38 -5.77
N ILE A 3 -10.50 7.49 -5.84
CA ILE A 3 -9.24 7.62 -5.11
C ILE A 3 -9.60 7.53 -3.63
N PRO A 4 -9.10 6.54 -2.89
CA PRO A 4 -9.36 6.43 -1.45
C PRO A 4 -8.98 7.71 -0.73
N GLN A 5 -9.75 8.09 0.29
CA GLN A 5 -9.55 9.36 0.98
C GLN A 5 -8.15 9.40 1.60
N PRO A 6 -7.34 10.41 1.29
CA PRO A 6 -6.05 10.56 1.93
C PRO A 6 -6.23 10.87 3.44
N PRO A 7 -5.25 10.53 4.28
CA PRO A 7 -5.23 10.99 5.65
C PRO A 7 -5.25 12.52 5.71
N ASP A 8 -6.04 13.06 6.64
CA ASP A 8 -6.02 14.49 6.97
C ASP A 8 -4.68 14.86 7.62
N ASP A 9 -4.15 13.93 8.40
CA ASP A 9 -2.85 14.08 9.06
C ASP A 9 -1.69 13.97 8.05
N PRO A 10 -0.90 15.05 7.86
CA PRO A 10 0.18 15.06 6.88
C PRO A 10 1.29 14.09 7.23
N GLU A 11 1.50 13.78 8.51
CA GLU A 11 2.52 12.83 8.94
C GLU A 11 2.14 11.41 8.52
N THR A 12 0.89 11.01 8.76
CA THR A 12 0.32 9.73 8.34
C THR A 12 0.38 9.57 6.81
N ARG A 13 0.02 10.63 6.07
CA ARG A 13 0.16 10.63 4.61
C ARG A 13 1.61 10.40 4.18
N ASN A 14 2.56 11.13 4.76
CA ASN A 14 3.98 10.97 4.45
C ASN A 14 4.49 9.54 4.75
N ILE A 15 4.04 8.94 5.85
CA ILE A 15 4.40 7.55 6.20
C ILE A 15 3.87 6.58 5.16
N ILE A 16 2.60 6.73 4.76
CA ILE A 16 1.98 5.91 3.71
C ILE A 16 2.74 6.04 2.39
N GLU A 17 3.00 7.26 1.93
CA GLU A 17 3.71 7.51 0.67
C GLU A 17 5.14 6.95 0.70
N LYS A 18 5.87 7.17 1.80
CA LYS A 18 7.22 6.62 1.99
C LYS A 18 7.21 5.10 1.97
N LEU A 19 6.29 4.49 2.71
CA LEU A 19 6.21 3.05 2.79
C LEU A 19 5.77 2.45 1.46
N ALA A 20 4.82 3.08 0.78
CA ALA A 20 4.37 2.68 -0.54
C ALA A 20 5.52 2.67 -1.56
N SER A 21 6.31 3.74 -1.59
CA SER A 21 7.51 3.82 -2.43
C SER A 21 8.53 2.74 -2.08
N PHE A 22 8.74 2.53 -0.78
CA PHE A 22 9.70 1.56 -0.28
C PHE A 22 9.29 0.13 -0.62
N VAL A 23 8.01 -0.23 -0.43
CA VAL A 23 7.46 -1.56 -0.75
C VAL A 23 7.34 -1.76 -2.26
N ALA A 24 7.02 -0.72 -3.02
CA ALA A 24 6.99 -0.78 -4.46
C ALA A 24 8.36 -1.09 -5.07
N ARG A 25 9.43 -0.54 -4.49
CA ARG A 25 10.81 -0.74 -4.95
C ARG A 25 11.45 -2.02 -4.44
N ASN A 26 11.27 -2.34 -3.16
CA ASN A 26 11.96 -3.46 -2.52
C ASN A 26 11.12 -4.76 -2.48
N GLY A 27 9.81 -4.64 -2.67
CA GLY A 27 8.88 -5.76 -2.67
C GLY A 27 8.01 -5.87 -1.41
N PRO A 28 6.99 -6.75 -1.45
CA PRO A 28 6.00 -6.93 -0.39
C PRO A 28 6.56 -7.51 0.91
N GLU A 29 7.73 -8.17 0.89
CA GLU A 29 8.36 -8.68 2.12
C GLU A 29 8.70 -7.54 3.11
N PHE A 30 9.08 -6.37 2.59
CA PHE A 30 9.34 -5.21 3.43
C PHE A 30 8.08 -4.63 4.06
N GLU A 31 6.92 -4.79 3.41
CA GLU A 31 5.64 -4.42 4.03
C GLU A 31 5.37 -5.30 5.25
N ALA A 32 5.54 -6.61 5.11
CA ALA A 32 5.34 -7.56 6.21
C ALA A 32 6.29 -7.26 7.38
N ALA A 33 7.56 -6.97 7.08
CA ALA A 33 8.54 -6.60 8.11
C ALA A 33 8.18 -5.25 8.79
N ALA A 34 7.77 -4.25 8.02
CA ALA A 34 7.36 -2.95 8.56
C ALA A 34 6.10 -3.08 9.44
N ARG A 35 5.14 -3.90 9.00
CA ARG A 35 3.92 -4.23 9.73
C ARG A 35 4.26 -4.86 11.08
N GLN A 36 5.07 -5.91 11.12
CA GLN A 36 5.47 -6.54 12.39
C GLN A 36 6.26 -5.57 13.29
N LYS A 37 7.17 -4.79 12.72
CA LYS A 37 8.01 -3.86 13.48
C LYS A 37 7.24 -2.67 14.05
N HIS A 38 6.16 -2.27 13.39
CA HIS A 38 5.34 -1.12 13.77
C HIS A 38 3.93 -1.49 14.25
N GLU A 39 3.70 -2.74 14.65
CA GLU A 39 2.40 -3.23 15.14
C GLU A 39 1.86 -2.40 16.32
N ASN A 40 2.74 -1.96 17.22
CA ASN A 40 2.37 -1.16 18.38
C ASN A 40 2.30 0.35 18.08
N ASN A 41 2.52 0.76 16.83
CA ASN A 41 2.50 2.16 16.44
C ASN A 41 1.17 2.53 15.77
N PRO A 42 0.35 3.39 16.38
CA PRO A 42 -0.92 3.80 15.79
C PRO A 42 -0.74 4.47 14.42
N LYS A 43 0.43 5.07 14.16
CA LYS A 43 0.75 5.67 12.86
C LYS A 43 0.83 4.64 11.73
N PHE A 44 1.09 3.38 12.03
CA PHE A 44 1.12 2.26 11.08
C PHE A 44 -0.13 1.37 11.17
N SER A 45 -1.18 1.81 11.89
CA SER A 45 -2.43 1.05 12.02
C SER A 45 -3.04 0.70 10.64
N PHE A 46 -2.81 1.53 9.62
CA PHE A 46 -3.23 1.28 8.24
C PHE A 46 -2.64 -0.01 7.63
N LEU A 47 -1.52 -0.54 8.15
CA LEU A 47 -0.93 -1.82 7.71
C LEU A 47 -1.63 -3.05 8.28
N HIS A 48 -2.35 -2.90 9.39
CA HIS A 48 -2.99 -4.01 10.11
C HIS A 48 -4.50 -4.08 9.88
N GLY A 49 -5.03 -3.19 9.03
CA GLY A 49 -6.46 -2.96 8.90
C GLY A 49 -6.84 -1.66 9.61
N GLY A 50 -7.17 -0.65 8.81
CA GLY A 50 -7.59 0.67 9.26
C GLY A 50 -8.10 1.49 8.08
N ASP A 51 -8.62 2.69 8.35
CA ASP A 51 -9.30 3.54 7.36
C ASP A 51 -8.43 3.89 6.13
N TYR A 52 -7.10 3.93 6.31
CA TYR A 52 -6.15 4.28 5.24
C TYR A 52 -5.53 3.10 4.51
N GLN A 53 -5.94 1.85 4.81
CA GLN A 53 -5.45 0.66 4.11
C GLN A 53 -5.65 0.78 2.59
N HIS A 54 -6.80 1.31 2.16
CA HIS A 54 -7.13 1.48 0.75
C HIS A 54 -6.22 2.52 0.08
N TYR A 55 -5.97 3.64 0.78
CA TYR A 55 -5.06 4.68 0.30
C TYR A 55 -3.63 4.19 0.18
N TYR A 56 -3.16 3.46 1.19
CA TYR A 56 -1.86 2.81 1.15
C TYR A 56 -1.73 1.83 -0.03
N ALA A 57 -2.71 0.93 -0.22
CA ALA A 57 -2.71 -0.02 -1.33
C ALA A 57 -2.71 0.68 -2.70
N PHE A 58 -3.46 1.78 -2.83
CA PHE A 58 -3.46 2.59 -4.04
C PHE A 58 -2.09 3.24 -4.29
N CYS A 59 -1.47 3.85 -3.28
CA CYS A 59 -0.13 4.43 -3.40
C CYS A 59 0.91 3.36 -3.77
N VAL A 60 0.88 2.19 -3.13
CA VAL A 60 1.78 1.07 -3.45
C VAL A 60 1.58 0.66 -4.91
N GLN A 61 0.34 0.51 -5.35
CA GLN A 61 0.04 0.10 -6.72
C GLN A 61 0.46 1.15 -7.74
N ALA A 62 0.27 2.44 -7.45
CA ALA A 62 0.71 3.55 -8.29
C ALA A 62 2.25 3.62 -8.39
N GLU A 63 2.96 3.50 -7.25
CA GLU A 63 4.42 3.47 -7.22
C GLU A 63 4.96 2.23 -7.94
N LYS A 64 4.36 1.06 -7.72
CA LYS A 64 4.72 -0.17 -8.43
C LYS A 64 4.51 0.00 -9.93
N ALA A 65 3.41 0.61 -10.34
CA ALA A 65 3.13 0.91 -11.73
C ALA A 65 4.19 1.86 -12.32
N LEU A 66 4.52 2.95 -11.65
CA LEU A 66 5.54 3.89 -12.13
C LEU A 66 6.92 3.24 -12.29
N HIS A 67 7.30 2.37 -11.35
CA HIS A 67 8.56 1.63 -11.44
C HIS A 67 8.46 0.40 -12.38
N GLN A 68 7.25 -0.04 -12.72
CA GLN A 68 6.94 -1.22 -13.54
C GLN A 68 5.63 -1.05 -14.39
N GLN A 69 5.63 -0.44 -15.60
CA GLN A 69 4.47 -0.45 -16.54
C GLN A 69 4.90 -0.42 -18.04
N PRO A 70 4.12 -0.96 -19.04
CA PRO A 70 3.13 -2.07 -19.05
C PRO A 70 3.23 -2.94 -20.38
N PRO A 71 2.30 -3.83 -20.84
CA PRO A 71 0.85 -3.98 -20.55
C PRO A 71 0.42 -5.37 -20.09
N ASN A 72 -0.68 -5.45 -19.32
CA ASN A 72 -1.56 -6.62 -19.44
C ASN A 72 -3.01 -6.27 -19.10
N PRO A 73 -3.92 -6.24 -20.10
CA PRO A 73 -5.37 -6.14 -19.88
C PRO A 73 -5.99 -7.40 -19.22
N PHE A 74 -5.15 -8.33 -18.74
CA PHE A 74 -5.53 -9.66 -18.23
C PHE A 74 -5.22 -9.91 -16.75
N HIS A 75 -4.70 -8.93 -15.99
CA HIS A 75 -4.61 -9.08 -14.54
C HIS A 75 -5.98 -8.79 -13.90
N LEU A 76 -6.94 -9.68 -14.17
CA LEU A 76 -8.06 -9.92 -13.27
C LEU A 76 -7.50 -10.48 -11.96
N PRO A 77 -8.03 -10.09 -10.79
CA PRO A 77 -7.66 -10.75 -9.53
C PRO A 77 -7.90 -12.26 -9.67
N PRO A 78 -7.08 -13.12 -9.02
CA PRO A 78 -7.26 -14.56 -9.13
C PRO A 78 -8.70 -14.92 -8.70
N PRO A 79 -9.42 -15.75 -9.48
CA PRO A 79 -10.74 -16.22 -9.05
C PRO A 79 -10.59 -17.07 -7.79
N PRO A 80 -11.57 -17.06 -6.87
CA PRO A 80 -11.53 -17.91 -5.70
C PRO A 80 -11.50 -19.39 -6.12
N PRO A 81 -10.74 -20.26 -5.42
CA PRO A 81 -10.70 -21.68 -5.73
C PRO A 81 -12.06 -22.34 -5.41
N PRO A 82 -12.52 -23.32 -6.22
CA PRO A 82 -13.62 -24.20 -5.83
C PRO A 82 -13.22 -25.23 -4.78
#